data_AF-A0A960J8V2-F1
#
_entry.id   AF-A0A960J8V2-F1
#
_cell.length_a   1.000
_cell.length_b   1.000
_cell.length_c   1.000
_cell.angle_alpha   90.00
_cell.angle_beta   90.00
_cell.angle_gamma   90.00
#
_symmetry.space_group_name_H-M   'P 1'
#
loop_
_entity.id
_entity.type
_entity.pdbx_description
1 polymer ?
#
loop_
_entity_poly.entity_id
_entity_poly.type
_entity_poly.pdbx_seq_one_letter_code
_entity_poly.pdbx_strand_id
1 'polypeptide(L)'
;MSRRRAIRLSLPAWGLALVTTTARAGAPSDKAVYRGGTLVLDPSDTGRPSTSAQDAFLFVYDKGALRIPYDQVNLLEYGQKAGRRLGLAIVVSPLFLLSKKHRHYLTIGFLDADGEQQAAVFELGKKIVRSTIAGLEARTGLEVDFENEQARQAARR
;
A
#
# COMPACT_ATOMS: atom_id res chain seq x y z
N MET A 1 -58.98 50.67 -9.38
CA MET A 1 -57.73 50.19 -10.03
C MET A 1 -57.06 49.15 -9.14
N SER A 2 -57.22 47.86 -9.47
CA SER A 2 -56.76 46.72 -8.66
C SER A 2 -55.37 46.26 -9.13
N ARG A 3 -54.37 46.31 -8.25
CA ARG A 3 -53.01 45.82 -8.53
C ARG A 3 -52.88 44.39 -8.00
N ARG A 4 -52.93 43.41 -8.90
CA ARG A 4 -52.66 42.00 -8.62
C ARG A 4 -51.16 41.81 -8.35
N ARG A 5 -50.79 41.30 -7.18
CA ARG A 5 -49.42 40.88 -6.86
C ARG A 5 -49.21 39.46 -7.38
N ALA A 6 -48.25 39.27 -8.28
CA ALA A 6 -47.85 37.97 -8.80
C ALA A 6 -46.93 37.26 -7.80
N ILE A 7 -47.32 36.05 -7.40
CA ILE A 7 -46.52 35.14 -6.57
C ILE A 7 -45.52 34.45 -7.50
N ARG A 8 -44.21 34.68 -7.29
CA ARG A 8 -43.15 33.94 -7.98
C ARG A 8 -42.95 32.60 -7.28
N LEU A 9 -43.34 31.51 -7.92
CA LEU A 9 -43.00 30.14 -7.52
C LEU A 9 -41.53 29.86 -7.90
N SER A 10 -40.67 29.63 -6.92
CA SER A 10 -39.30 29.15 -7.14
C SER A 10 -39.27 27.61 -7.10
N LEU A 11 -38.93 26.99 -8.22
CA LEU A 11 -38.67 25.54 -8.32
C LEU A 11 -37.32 25.18 -7.67
N PRO A 12 -37.22 24.11 -6.87
CA PRO A 12 -35.95 23.65 -6.33
C PRO A 12 -35.18 22.88 -7.41
N ALA A 13 -33.99 23.37 -7.78
CA ALA A 13 -33.08 22.67 -8.67
C ALA A 13 -32.35 21.54 -7.91
N TRP A 14 -32.74 20.29 -8.13
CA TRP A 14 -31.95 19.13 -7.72
C TRP A 14 -30.72 18.99 -8.64
N GLY A 15 -29.57 19.44 -8.14
CA GLY A 15 -28.28 19.25 -8.79
C GLY A 15 -27.83 17.80 -8.70
N LEU A 16 -27.68 17.15 -9.85
CA LEU A 16 -27.06 15.84 -10.00
C LEU A 16 -25.55 15.96 -9.72
N ALA A 17 -25.11 15.57 -8.52
CA ALA A 17 -23.69 15.54 -8.18
C ALA A 17 -23.02 14.35 -8.90
N LEU A 18 -22.25 14.64 -9.94
CA LEU A 18 -21.44 13.66 -10.65
C LEU A 18 -20.24 13.26 -9.77
N VAL A 19 -20.39 12.17 -9.02
CA VAL A 19 -19.30 11.57 -8.25
C VAL A 19 -18.31 10.96 -9.23
N THR A 20 -17.16 11.62 -9.40
CA THR A 20 -16.06 11.12 -10.22
C THR A 20 -15.28 10.07 -9.42
N THR A 21 -15.59 8.79 -9.65
CA THR A 21 -14.83 7.68 -9.05
C THR A 21 -13.45 7.60 -9.70
N THR A 22 -12.42 8.17 -9.08
CA THR A 22 -11.04 8.00 -9.53
C THR A 22 -10.60 6.56 -9.29
N ALA A 23 -10.52 5.75 -10.35
CA ALA A 23 -9.97 4.40 -10.29
C ALA A 23 -8.47 4.48 -9.96
N ARG A 24 -8.09 4.01 -8.76
CA ARG A 24 -6.68 3.94 -8.37
C ARG A 24 -5.99 2.79 -9.12
N ALA A 25 -5.09 3.13 -10.04
CA ALA A 25 -4.27 2.17 -10.77
C ALA A 25 -3.36 1.38 -9.81
N GLY A 26 -3.05 0.13 -10.17
CA GLY A 26 -2.11 -0.70 -9.42
C GLY A 26 -0.67 -0.26 -9.54
N ALA A 27 0.20 -0.91 -8.77
CA ALA A 27 1.63 -0.61 -8.78
C ALA A 27 2.20 -0.71 -10.21
N PRO A 28 2.98 0.29 -10.65
CA PRO A 28 3.76 0.18 -11.88
C PRO A 28 4.68 -1.05 -11.79
N SER A 29 4.94 -1.72 -12.91
CA SER A 29 5.55 -3.06 -12.88
C SER A 29 6.95 -3.13 -12.25
N ASP A 30 7.67 -2.00 -12.22
CA ASP A 30 9.03 -1.80 -11.75
C ASP A 30 9.12 -0.93 -10.48
N LYS A 31 7.97 -0.56 -9.90
CA LYS A 31 7.88 0.29 -8.71
C LYS A 31 7.04 -0.39 -7.64
N ALA A 32 7.08 0.16 -6.43
CA ALA A 32 6.15 -0.19 -5.36
C ALA A 32 5.25 0.99 -5.04
N VAL A 33 4.08 0.71 -4.48
CA VAL A 33 3.19 1.72 -3.92
C VAL A 33 3.03 1.42 -2.43
N TYR A 34 3.29 2.41 -1.59
CA TYR A 34 2.96 2.30 -0.17
C TYR A 34 1.44 2.18 -0.04
N ARG A 35 0.96 1.28 0.82
CA ARG A 35 -0.47 0.95 0.97
C ARG A 35 -0.96 1.10 2.41
N GLY A 36 -0.12 1.67 3.27
CA GLY A 36 -0.43 1.88 4.68
C GLY A 36 0.40 1.00 5.58
N GLY A 37 -0.11 0.81 6.80
CA GLY A 37 0.67 0.35 7.94
C GLY A 37 0.48 1.34 9.08
N THR A 38 1.46 1.45 9.94
CA THR A 38 1.44 2.35 11.11
C THR A 38 2.12 3.69 10.84
N LEU A 39 2.86 3.81 9.72
CA LEU A 39 3.57 5.02 9.36
C LEU A 39 2.66 6.08 8.75
N VAL A 40 2.96 7.35 9.04
CA VAL A 40 2.27 8.52 8.51
C VAL A 40 2.80 8.87 7.11
N LEU A 41 2.53 7.99 6.14
CA LEU A 41 2.80 8.18 4.71
C LEU A 41 1.48 8.12 3.92
N ASP A 42 1.43 8.75 2.74
CA ASP A 42 0.24 8.67 1.88
C ASP A 42 0.13 7.24 1.31
N PRO A 43 -0.98 6.50 1.52
CA PRO A 43 -1.19 5.12 1.04
C PRO A 43 -1.22 4.96 -0.49
N SER A 44 -0.75 5.96 -1.22
CA SER A 44 -0.57 5.93 -2.65
C SER A 44 0.73 6.56 -3.14
N ASP A 45 1.64 6.89 -2.22
CA ASP A 45 2.99 7.25 -2.58
C ASP A 45 3.63 6.07 -3.34
N THR A 46 4.07 6.38 -4.55
CA THR A 46 4.66 5.42 -5.47
C THR A 46 6.15 5.69 -5.56
N GLY A 47 6.96 4.65 -5.43
CA GLY A 47 8.41 4.80 -5.28
C GLY A 47 9.18 3.56 -5.69
N ARG A 48 10.50 3.63 -5.51
CA ARG A 48 11.42 2.53 -5.79
C ARG A 48 11.88 1.91 -4.48
N PRO A 49 11.53 0.63 -4.21
CA PRO A 49 12.16 -0.11 -3.13
C PRO A 49 13.59 -0.49 -3.53
N SER A 50 14.49 -0.51 -2.57
CA SER A 50 15.87 -0.95 -2.74
C SER A 50 16.36 -1.73 -1.53
N THR A 51 17.03 -2.84 -1.82
CA THR A 51 17.76 -3.68 -0.86
C THR A 51 19.28 -3.59 -1.05
N SER A 52 19.73 -2.59 -1.81
CA SER A 52 21.16 -2.43 -2.17
C SER A 52 22.00 -1.83 -1.04
N ALA A 53 21.40 -1.00 -0.19
CA ALA A 53 22.07 -0.46 0.98
C ALA A 53 22.45 -1.61 1.92
N GLN A 54 23.56 -1.44 2.66
CA GLN A 54 24.08 -2.51 3.51
C GLN A 54 23.29 -2.67 4.80
N ASP A 55 22.66 -1.60 5.29
CA ASP A 55 22.13 -1.49 6.65
C ASP A 55 20.62 -1.29 6.73
N ALA A 56 19.96 -0.94 5.62
CA ALA A 56 18.52 -0.66 5.63
C ALA A 56 17.84 -0.95 4.30
N PHE A 57 16.57 -1.31 4.38
CA PHE A 57 15.65 -1.22 3.26
C PHE A 57 15.30 0.25 3.00
N LEU A 58 15.34 0.66 1.72
CA LEU A 58 14.99 2.01 1.31
C LEU A 58 13.77 1.99 0.39
N PHE A 59 12.83 2.90 0.61
CA PHE A 59 11.76 3.20 -0.32
C PHE A 59 11.79 4.69 -0.64
N VAL A 60 12.25 5.02 -1.85
CA VAL A 60 12.37 6.41 -2.33
C VAL A 60 11.17 6.76 -3.18
N TYR A 61 10.43 7.80 -2.80
CA TYR A 61 9.20 8.27 -3.45
C TYR A 61 9.27 9.79 -3.66
N ASP A 62 8.33 10.35 -4.42
CA ASP A 62 8.45 11.75 -4.89
C ASP A 62 8.54 12.78 -3.75
N LYS A 63 7.95 12.49 -2.59
CA LYS A 63 7.91 13.38 -1.43
C LYS A 63 8.99 13.07 -0.37
N GLY A 64 9.81 12.04 -0.55
CA GLY A 64 10.82 11.67 0.44
C GLY A 64 11.35 10.24 0.33
N ALA A 65 11.91 9.75 1.43
CA ALA A 65 12.40 8.39 1.51
C ALA A 65 12.04 7.78 2.88
N LEU A 66 11.55 6.54 2.85
CA LEU A 66 11.40 5.71 4.03
C LEU A 66 12.63 4.81 4.14
N ARG A 67 13.22 4.77 5.34
CA ARG A 67 14.38 3.93 5.66
C ARG A 67 14.01 3.02 6.83
N ILE A 68 14.13 1.72 6.62
CA ILE A 68 13.85 0.69 7.63
C ILE A 68 15.16 -0.08 7.86
N PRO A 69 15.85 0.14 8.99
CA PRO A 69 17.06 -0.60 9.34
C PRO A 69 16.81 -2.11 9.40
N TYR A 70 17.72 -2.91 8.84
CA TYR A 70 17.53 -4.36 8.74
C TYR A 70 17.55 -5.06 10.09
N ASP A 71 18.38 -4.57 11.02
CA ASP A 71 18.50 -5.05 12.39
C ASP A 71 17.24 -4.82 13.24
N GLN A 72 16.39 -3.89 12.81
CA GLN A 72 15.10 -3.62 13.46
C GLN A 72 13.94 -4.40 12.82
N VAL A 73 14.14 -5.05 11.68
CA VAL A 73 13.09 -5.86 11.04
C VAL A 73 12.88 -7.14 11.83
N ASN A 74 11.63 -7.41 12.19
CA ASN A 74 11.24 -8.61 12.94
C ASN A 74 10.16 -9.44 12.25
N LEU A 75 9.61 -8.96 11.14
CA LEU A 75 8.60 -9.68 10.35
C LEU A 75 8.70 -9.33 8.88
N LEU A 76 8.64 -10.35 8.03
CA LEU A 76 8.44 -10.20 6.60
C LEU A 76 7.29 -11.10 6.15
N GLU A 77 6.26 -10.52 5.54
CA GLU A 77 5.14 -11.27 4.97
C GLU A 77 4.92 -10.90 3.52
N TYR A 78 4.58 -11.90 2.70
CA TYR A 78 4.22 -11.71 1.32
C TYR A 78 2.92 -12.45 0.95
N GLY A 79 2.01 -11.75 0.27
CA GLY A 79 0.69 -12.29 -0.01
C GLY A 79 -0.07 -11.58 -1.13
N GLN A 80 -1.25 -12.14 -1.46
CA GLN A 80 -2.20 -11.52 -2.37
C GLN A 80 -3.13 -10.53 -1.67
N LYS A 81 -3.17 -10.60 -0.33
CA LYS A 81 -3.83 -9.65 0.55
C LYS A 81 -2.79 -8.97 1.43
N ALA A 82 -3.00 -7.69 1.73
CA ALA A 82 -2.16 -6.98 2.67
C ALA A 82 -2.39 -7.49 4.11
N GLY A 83 -1.32 -7.42 4.92
CA GLY A 83 -1.06 -8.18 6.16
C GLY A 83 -2.27 -8.71 6.95
N ARG A 84 -2.48 -10.03 6.89
CA ARG A 84 -3.53 -10.74 7.64
C ARG A 84 -3.16 -11.06 9.09
N ARG A 85 -1.87 -11.01 9.46
CA ARG A 85 -1.36 -11.57 10.72
C ARG A 85 -0.85 -10.54 11.71
N LEU A 86 -0.53 -9.33 11.26
CA LEU A 86 -0.39 -8.21 12.18
C LEU A 86 -1.79 -7.83 12.65
N GLY A 87 -2.12 -8.12 13.90
CA GLY A 87 -3.35 -7.65 14.57
C GLY A 87 -3.46 -6.12 14.67
N LEU A 88 -2.47 -5.40 14.13
CA LEU A 88 -2.55 -3.99 13.79
C LEU A 88 -3.52 -3.87 12.62
N ALA A 89 -4.67 -3.23 12.81
CA ALA A 89 -5.73 -3.12 11.81
C ALA A 89 -5.23 -2.54 10.47
N ILE A 90 -4.68 -3.39 9.59
CA ILE A 90 -4.33 -3.03 8.22
C ILE A 90 -5.67 -2.96 7.49
N VAL A 91 -6.26 -1.77 7.48
CA VAL A 91 -7.50 -1.50 6.73
C VAL A 91 -7.14 -1.49 5.25
N VAL A 92 -7.04 -2.67 4.67
CA VAL A 92 -7.07 -2.84 3.22
C VAL A 92 -8.51 -2.54 2.81
N SER A 93 -8.70 -1.44 2.08
CA SER A 93 -10.03 -1.04 1.62
C SER A 93 -10.74 -2.21 0.91
N PRO A 94 -11.99 -2.58 1.25
CA PRO A 94 -12.70 -3.71 0.65
C PRO A 94 -12.78 -3.67 -0.89
N LEU A 95 -12.64 -2.48 -1.48
CA LEU A 95 -12.59 -2.24 -2.93
C LEU A 95 -11.39 -2.92 -3.63
N PHE A 96 -10.34 -3.32 -2.92
CA PHE A 96 -9.17 -3.99 -3.51
C PHE A 96 -9.43 -5.46 -3.92
N LEU A 97 -10.54 -6.06 -3.51
CA LEU A 97 -10.86 -7.48 -3.73
C LEU A 97 -11.39 -7.81 -5.13
N LEU A 98 -11.77 -6.80 -5.93
CA LEU A 98 -12.46 -7.00 -7.22
C LEU A 98 -11.54 -6.97 -8.45
N SER A 99 -10.22 -6.88 -8.28
CA SER A 99 -9.28 -6.87 -9.41
C SER A 99 -8.86 -8.29 -9.77
N LYS A 100 -9.16 -8.74 -10.99
CA LYS A 100 -8.73 -10.03 -11.58
C LYS A 100 -7.20 -10.21 -11.68
N LYS A 101 -6.43 -9.23 -11.21
CA LYS A 101 -4.98 -9.15 -11.30
C LYS A 101 -4.39 -9.44 -9.93
N HIS A 102 -3.58 -10.49 -9.82
CA HIS A 102 -2.82 -10.81 -8.60
C HIS A 102 -2.02 -9.58 -8.18
N ARG A 103 -2.26 -9.14 -6.95
CA ARG A 103 -1.49 -8.06 -6.29
C ARG A 103 -0.39 -8.71 -5.47
N HIS A 104 0.73 -8.02 -5.35
CA HIS A 104 1.91 -8.52 -4.67
C HIS A 104 2.13 -7.66 -3.43
N TYR A 105 1.54 -8.03 -2.31
CA TYR A 105 1.72 -7.28 -1.08
C TYR A 105 2.91 -7.79 -0.31
N LEU A 106 3.77 -6.87 0.13
CA LEU A 106 4.87 -7.08 1.04
C LEU A 106 4.58 -6.28 2.31
N THR A 107 4.58 -6.95 3.45
CA THR A 107 4.50 -6.33 4.78
C THR A 107 5.85 -6.45 5.46
N ILE A 108 6.39 -5.33 5.93
CA ILE A 108 7.62 -5.28 6.73
C ILE A 108 7.23 -4.79 8.13
N GLY A 109 7.36 -5.66 9.12
CA GLY A 109 7.25 -5.30 10.54
C GLY A 109 8.64 -4.99 11.11
N PHE A 110 8.74 -3.92 11.89
CA PHE A 110 10.01 -3.46 12.45
C PHE A 110 9.78 -2.65 13.73
N LEU A 111 10.83 -2.49 14.55
CA LEU A 111 10.83 -1.56 15.68
C LEU A 111 11.32 -0.18 15.21
N ASP A 112 10.67 0.89 15.67
CA ASP A 112 11.20 2.24 15.46
C ASP A 112 12.28 2.61 16.48
N ALA A 113 12.73 3.88 16.42
CA ALA A 113 13.77 4.40 17.30
C ALA A 113 13.38 4.38 18.79
N ASP A 114 12.08 4.41 19.10
CA ASP A 114 11.56 4.35 20.46
C ASP A 114 11.29 2.90 20.90
N GLY A 115 11.56 1.92 20.03
CA GLY A 115 11.32 0.50 20.27
C GLY A 115 9.86 0.10 20.10
N GLU A 116 9.02 0.95 19.50
CA GLU A 116 7.62 0.65 19.24
C GLU A 116 7.46 -0.17 17.97
N GLN A 117 6.51 -1.11 17.98
CA GLN A 117 6.23 -1.93 16.81
C GLN A 117 5.55 -1.12 15.71
N GLN A 118 6.22 -1.06 14.56
CA GLN A 118 5.71 -0.46 13.34
C GLN A 118 5.52 -1.51 12.23
N ALA A 119 4.77 -1.12 11.20
CA ALA A 119 4.57 -1.90 9.99
C ALA A 119 4.46 -1.00 8.76
N ALA A 120 5.06 -1.43 7.66
CA ALA A 120 4.91 -0.82 6.35
C ALA A 120 4.41 -1.86 5.34
N VAL A 121 3.36 -1.51 4.60
CA VAL A 121 2.75 -2.37 3.59
C VAL A 121 2.99 -1.78 2.21
N PHE A 122 3.51 -2.57 1.29
CA PHE A 122 3.79 -2.19 -0.08
C PHE A 122 3.04 -3.08 -1.06
N GLU A 123 2.42 -2.50 -2.09
CA GLU A 123 2.07 -3.22 -3.30
C GLU A 123 3.27 -3.17 -4.26
N LEU A 124 3.88 -4.32 -4.54
CA LEU A 124 5.02 -4.46 -5.43
C LEU A 124 4.58 -4.63 -6.89
N GLY A 125 5.28 -3.97 -7.79
CA GLY A 125 5.24 -4.27 -9.21
C GLY A 125 5.83 -5.65 -9.49
N LYS A 126 5.19 -6.41 -10.40
CA LYS A 126 5.58 -7.79 -10.72
C LYS A 126 7.08 -8.02 -11.02
N LYS A 127 7.80 -7.03 -11.58
CA LYS A 127 9.21 -7.18 -11.96
C LYS A 127 10.18 -7.09 -10.79
N ILE A 128 9.75 -6.48 -9.68
CA ILE A 128 10.59 -6.22 -8.52
C ILE A 128 10.30 -7.16 -7.35
N VAL A 129 9.27 -8.01 -7.45
CA VAL A 129 8.86 -8.95 -6.38
C VAL A 129 10.03 -9.84 -5.96
N ARG A 130 10.57 -10.62 -6.90
CA ARG A 130 11.63 -11.61 -6.63
C ARG A 130 12.88 -10.97 -6.04
N SER A 131 13.37 -9.89 -6.64
CA SER A 131 14.58 -9.21 -6.19
C SER A 131 14.41 -8.54 -4.83
N THR A 132 13.23 -7.97 -4.55
CA THR A 132 12.95 -7.32 -3.27
C THR A 132 12.87 -8.36 -2.15
N ILE A 133 12.15 -9.46 -2.37
CA ILE A 133 12.03 -10.56 -1.39
C ILE A 133 13.41 -11.16 -1.10
N ALA A 134 14.14 -11.61 -2.13
CA ALA A 134 15.44 -12.23 -1.95
C ALA A 134 16.44 -11.29 -1.28
N GLY A 135 16.39 -10.00 -1.62
CA GLY A 135 17.23 -8.98 -0.99
C GLY A 135 16.89 -8.77 0.49
N LEU A 136 15.60 -8.79 0.86
CA LEU A 136 15.20 -8.68 2.26
C LEU A 136 15.66 -9.90 3.06
N GLU A 137 15.38 -11.13 2.59
CA GLU A 137 15.82 -12.35 3.28
C GLU A 137 17.34 -12.39 3.46
N ALA A 138 18.09 -12.04 2.42
CA ALA A 138 19.56 -12.02 2.49
C ALA A 138 20.12 -10.96 3.44
N ARG A 139 19.41 -9.84 3.63
CA ARG A 139 19.88 -8.71 4.44
C ARG A 139 19.44 -8.80 5.89
N THR A 140 18.24 -9.31 6.17
CA THR A 140 17.70 -9.45 7.52
C THR A 140 18.01 -10.82 8.12
N GLY A 141 18.28 -11.84 7.29
CA GLY A 141 18.38 -13.23 7.72
C GLY A 141 17.03 -13.87 8.08
N LEU A 142 15.92 -13.17 7.87
CA LEU A 142 14.57 -13.67 8.12
C LEU A 142 13.98 -14.32 6.87
N GLU A 143 13.29 -15.45 7.02
CA GLU A 143 12.47 -16.00 5.94
C GLU A 143 11.16 -15.21 5.78
N VAL A 144 10.72 -15.03 4.53
CA VAL A 144 9.41 -14.43 4.26
C VAL A 144 8.29 -15.45 4.52
N ASP A 145 7.29 -15.07 5.31
CA ASP A 145 6.06 -15.85 5.44
C ASP A 145 5.13 -15.60 4.23
N PHE A 146 4.70 -16.68 3.59
CA PHE A 146 3.89 -16.63 2.38
C PHE A 146 2.42 -16.94 2.71
N GLU A 147 1.49 -16.05 2.32
CA GLU A 147 0.06 -16.25 2.57
C GLU A 147 -0.46 -17.58 2.00
N ASN A 148 0.02 -17.96 0.82
CA ASN A 148 -0.33 -19.22 0.17
C ASN A 148 0.74 -19.66 -0.83
N GLU A 149 0.61 -20.89 -1.31
CA GLU A 149 1.55 -21.48 -2.29
C GLU A 149 1.58 -20.67 -3.61
N GLN A 150 0.47 -20.02 -3.98
CA GLN A 150 0.45 -19.14 -5.16
C GLN A 150 1.33 -17.90 -4.98
N ALA A 151 1.33 -17.32 -3.78
CA ALA A 151 2.22 -16.22 -3.41
C ALA A 151 3.68 -16.70 -3.46
N ARG A 152 3.96 -17.88 -2.91
CA ARG A 152 5.29 -18.49 -2.99
C ARG A 152 5.76 -18.67 -4.43
N GLN A 153 4.90 -19.16 -5.31
CA GLN A 153 5.20 -19.30 -6.73
C GLN A 153 5.43 -17.95 -7.42
N ALA A 154 4.66 -16.92 -7.08
CA ALA A 154 4.83 -15.57 -7.64
C ALA A 154 6.14 -14.90 -7.23
N ALA A 155 6.73 -15.27 -6.09
CA ALA A 155 8.06 -14.82 -5.69
C ALA A 155 9.20 -15.58 -6.40
N ARG A 156 8.91 -16.79 -6.89
CA ARG A 156 9.89 -17.69 -7.53
C ARG A 156 9.94 -17.58 -9.06
N ARG A 157 8.85 -17.16 -9.70
CA ARG A 157 8.74 -16.97 -11.16
C ARG A 157 9.18 -15.57 -11.58
#